data_AF-A0A8H7ULW9-F1
#
_entry.id   AF-A0A8H7ULW9-F1
#
_cell.length_a   1.000
_cell.length_b   1.000
_cell.length_c   1.000
_cell.angle_alpha   90.00
_cell.angle_beta   90.00
_cell.angle_gamma   90.00
#
_symmetry.space_group_name_H-M   'P 1'
#
loop_
_entity.id
_entity.type
_entity.pdbx_description
1 polymer ?
#
loop_
_entity_poly.entity_id
_entity_poly.type
_entity_poly.pdbx_seq_one_letter_code
_entity_poly.pdbx_strand_id
1 'polypeptide(L)'
;MGYSKSHLPEEVVLIIFNYIPNWNDRLQYATICKHYWHCINKNGSVRQVDLFAEKNLLKFKLARSVLLKRNVAVPDFGSRAVRSLSICRNLQTFVVRDKLMSGFIIGNLLKAAANSHNSIGFIVPASASDIWKSILDKQKFRAGAISVRCEFDDEANEFNTASSISDNTIDDLIASEGYQSCSIEPLPESFIVKNLGNTVASIGHSFAGCIICFEEVKFLITSFDAFVHIQNADDCSFDNKWINKKTFAKLHHKFEKGKNFFEVSVILHGCVELLAVGGLVALKGKPVDAFLGSSVKPLKNSSVVDGDRLSSKIFINKHGQQVIRSERLLRQYYKEGCCNLWSFHLQATHDMGFFPINPLNADNHPSVNSIALSLQSFIINSFARRQVDRSDLEALLLRVGDSADFMKRSLKLDEFNGATFGAIYDAITEEGKWKEMVKIVKMLEAGEISLGSSKEEIVANKRMVLSVGNRGYLKALSDLNDKNVEIAKSRMSM
;
A
#
# COMPACT_ATOMS: atom_id res chain seq x y z
N MET A 1 30.01 -25.07 -6.64
CA MET A 1 28.61 -25.13 -7.12
C MET A 1 27.69 -24.80 -5.97
N GLY A 2 27.13 -23.59 -5.95
CA GLY A 2 26.18 -23.19 -4.92
C GLY A 2 24.80 -23.74 -5.25
N TYR A 3 24.25 -24.60 -4.39
CA TYR A 3 22.86 -25.03 -4.52
C TYR A 3 21.96 -23.81 -4.31
N SER A 4 21.25 -23.39 -5.35
CA SER A 4 20.14 -22.45 -5.22
C SER A 4 19.09 -23.11 -4.32
N LYS A 5 18.62 -22.40 -3.29
CA LYS A 5 17.53 -22.87 -2.45
C LYS A 5 16.28 -22.99 -3.32
N SER A 6 15.91 -24.22 -3.69
CA SER A 6 14.60 -24.49 -4.27
C SER A 6 13.54 -24.35 -3.17
N HIS A 7 12.80 -23.25 -3.19
CA HIS A 7 11.67 -23.05 -2.29
C HIS A 7 10.43 -23.72 -2.89
N LEU A 8 10.19 -24.98 -2.52
CA LEU A 8 8.91 -25.63 -2.80
C LEU A 8 7.77 -24.83 -2.11
N PRO A 9 6.58 -24.69 -2.70
CA PRO A 9 5.45 -24.09 -2.01
C PRO A 9 5.17 -24.78 -0.66
N GLU A 10 4.73 -24.03 0.36
CA GLU A 10 4.49 -24.56 1.72
C GLU A 10 3.51 -25.74 1.69
N GLU A 11 2.49 -25.66 0.84
CA GLU A 11 1.47 -26.68 0.65
C GLU A 11 2.08 -28.01 0.19
N VAL A 12 3.06 -27.97 -0.71
CA VAL A 12 3.76 -29.15 -1.24
C VAL A 12 4.63 -29.78 -0.14
N VAL A 13 5.33 -28.96 0.65
CA VAL A 13 6.12 -29.44 1.79
C VAL A 13 5.25 -30.12 2.83
N LEU A 14 4.06 -29.55 3.12
CA LEU A 14 3.11 -30.13 4.06
C LEU A 14 2.47 -31.43 3.56
N ILE A 15 2.18 -31.50 2.26
CA ILE A 15 1.69 -32.73 1.62
C ILE A 15 2.75 -33.83 1.75
N ILE A 16 3.99 -33.58 1.33
CA ILE A 16 5.08 -34.55 1.43
C ILE A 16 5.26 -35.00 2.88
N PHE A 17 5.26 -34.06 3.83
CA PHE A 17 5.37 -34.38 5.25
C PHE A 17 4.29 -35.35 5.75
N ASN A 18 3.04 -35.14 5.37
CA ASN A 18 1.92 -36.00 5.77
C ASN A 18 2.01 -37.41 5.17
N TYR A 19 2.60 -37.55 3.98
CA TYR A 19 2.75 -38.82 3.29
C TYR A 19 3.93 -39.68 3.77
N ILE A 20 4.86 -39.14 4.56
CA ILE A 20 5.95 -39.93 5.14
C ILE A 20 5.38 -40.74 6.32
N PRO A 21 5.36 -42.08 6.31
CA PRO A 21 4.76 -42.87 7.40
C PRO A 21 5.69 -43.01 8.61
N ASN A 22 7.00 -42.97 8.39
CA ASN A 22 8.00 -43.13 9.44
C ASN A 22 8.32 -41.80 10.13
N TRP A 23 8.31 -41.80 11.46
CA TRP A 23 8.51 -40.60 12.25
C TRP A 23 9.94 -40.03 12.19
N ASN A 24 10.96 -40.88 12.06
CA ASN A 24 12.35 -40.44 11.93
C ASN A 24 12.58 -39.77 10.57
N ASP A 25 11.96 -40.29 9.52
CA ASP A 25 12.05 -39.71 8.17
C ASP A 25 11.32 -38.36 8.10
N ARG A 26 10.16 -38.23 8.78
CA ARG A 26 9.47 -36.94 8.97
C ARG A 26 10.37 -35.91 9.64
N LEU A 27 11.14 -36.32 10.64
CA LEU A 27 12.07 -35.45 11.36
C LEU A 27 13.26 -35.03 10.49
N GLN A 28 13.85 -35.96 9.73
CA GLN A 28 14.92 -35.65 8.78
C GLN A 28 14.42 -34.70 7.69
N TYR A 29 13.24 -34.97 7.13
CA TYR A 29 12.59 -34.10 6.16
C TYR A 29 12.34 -32.69 6.72
N ALA A 30 11.80 -32.59 7.93
CA ALA A 30 11.60 -31.30 8.59
C ALA A 30 12.92 -30.57 8.91
N THR A 31 14.01 -31.30 9.18
CA THR A 31 15.34 -30.72 9.39
C THR A 31 15.92 -30.15 8.09
N ILE A 32 15.74 -30.85 6.96
CA ILE A 32 16.11 -30.36 5.63
C ILE A 32 15.29 -29.11 5.28
N CYS A 33 13.99 -29.13 5.59
CA CYS A 33 13.04 -28.05 5.34
C CYS A 33 12.89 -27.07 6.52
N LYS A 34 13.93 -26.88 7.35
CA LYS A 34 13.85 -26.16 8.65
C LYS A 34 13.15 -24.78 8.63
N HIS A 35 13.19 -24.08 7.50
CA HIS A 35 12.61 -22.76 7.33
C HIS A 35 11.07 -22.75 7.35
N TYR A 36 10.41 -23.87 7.03
CA TYR A 36 8.95 -24.01 7.14
C TYR A 36 8.48 -24.35 8.57
N TRP A 37 9.40 -24.67 9.48
CA TRP A 37 9.08 -25.22 10.80
C TRP A 37 9.42 -24.26 11.95
N HIS A 38 9.62 -22.97 11.67
CA HIS A 38 9.85 -21.95 12.69
C HIS A 38 8.56 -21.62 13.46
N CYS A 39 8.61 -21.71 14.80
CA CYS A 39 7.59 -21.14 15.68
C CYS A 39 7.87 -19.66 15.89
N ILE A 40 7.34 -18.80 15.02
CA ILE A 40 7.14 -17.38 15.36
C ILE A 40 5.65 -17.10 15.26
N ASN A 41 4.98 -17.06 16.41
CA ASN A 41 3.58 -16.68 16.46
C ASN A 41 3.47 -15.15 16.34
N LYS A 42 3.44 -14.64 15.10
CA LYS A 42 3.38 -13.20 14.79
C LYS A 42 1.98 -12.59 14.93
N ASN A 43 0.93 -13.40 15.13
CA ASN A 43 -0.43 -12.89 15.22
C ASN A 43 -0.97 -13.04 16.64
N GLY A 44 -1.27 -11.90 17.29
CA GLY A 44 -1.85 -11.82 18.63
C GLY A 44 -3.27 -12.38 18.79
N SER A 45 -3.74 -13.27 17.90
CA SER A 45 -4.99 -13.98 18.12
C SER A 45 -4.74 -15.32 18.81
N VAL A 46 -5.40 -15.48 19.95
CA VAL A 46 -5.38 -16.68 20.79
C VAL A 46 -5.95 -17.85 19.98
N ARG A 47 -5.07 -18.68 19.41
CA ARG A 47 -5.42 -20.07 19.10
C ARG A 47 -4.65 -20.95 20.07
N GLN A 48 -5.41 -21.72 20.83
CA GLN A 48 -4.93 -22.79 21.70
C GLN A 48 -3.93 -23.63 20.89
N VAL A 49 -2.65 -23.64 21.30
CA VAL A 49 -1.66 -24.51 20.66
C VAL A 49 -1.97 -25.91 21.15
N ASP A 50 -2.63 -26.69 20.30
CA ASP A 50 -2.87 -28.09 20.58
C ASP A 50 -1.52 -28.84 20.57
N LEU A 51 -1.01 -29.16 21.77
CA LEU A 51 0.21 -29.92 21.96
C LEU A 51 0.06 -31.39 21.54
N PHE A 52 -1.15 -31.85 21.22
CA PHE A 52 -1.41 -33.18 20.68
C PHE A 52 -1.34 -33.24 19.16
N ALA A 53 -1.36 -32.10 18.47
CA ALA A 53 -1.15 -32.07 17.03
C ALA A 53 0.30 -32.40 16.69
N GLU A 54 0.53 -33.47 15.92
CA GLU A 54 1.87 -33.92 15.49
C GLU A 54 2.69 -32.79 14.85
N LYS A 55 2.02 -31.92 14.08
CA LYS A 55 2.62 -30.73 13.45
C LYS A 55 3.24 -29.77 14.47
N ASN A 56 2.60 -29.58 15.63
CA ASN A 56 3.13 -28.70 16.67
C ASN A 56 4.29 -29.38 17.39
N LEU A 57 4.20 -30.68 17.69
CA LEU A 57 5.28 -31.42 18.34
C LEU A 57 6.61 -31.36 17.57
N LEU A 58 6.61 -31.43 16.24
CA LEU A 58 7.85 -31.23 15.46
C LEU A 58 8.37 -29.80 15.52
N LYS A 59 7.49 -28.80 15.46
CA LYS A 59 7.90 -27.40 15.62
C LYS A 59 8.58 -27.17 16.97
N PHE A 60 8.09 -27.80 18.03
CA PHE A 60 8.74 -27.77 19.35
C PHE A 60 10.08 -28.52 19.38
N LYS A 61 10.22 -29.66 18.69
CA LYS A 61 11.48 -30.43 18.65
C LYS A 61 12.61 -29.72 17.90
N LEU A 62 12.27 -28.95 16.86
CA LEU A 62 13.23 -28.22 16.04
C LEU A 62 13.48 -26.78 16.53
N ALA A 63 12.65 -26.28 17.45
CA ALA A 63 12.78 -24.94 18.00
C ALA A 63 13.94 -24.85 18.99
N ARG A 64 14.74 -23.78 18.86
CA ARG A 64 15.72 -23.37 19.88
C ARG A 64 15.09 -22.62 21.03
N SER A 65 13.96 -21.96 20.78
CA SER A 65 13.20 -21.20 21.77
C SER A 65 11.69 -21.34 21.55
N VAL A 66 10.93 -21.28 22.64
CA VAL A 66 9.46 -21.39 22.62
C VAL A 66 8.86 -20.23 23.41
N LEU A 67 7.87 -19.57 22.83
CA LEU A 67 7.04 -18.55 23.48
C LEU A 67 5.66 -19.13 23.82
N LEU A 68 5.29 -19.12 25.10
CA LEU A 68 3.97 -19.53 25.56
C LEU A 68 3.16 -18.28 25.96
N LYS A 69 2.05 -18.02 25.24
CA LYS A 69 1.07 -16.96 25.57
C LYS A 69 -0.22 -17.58 26.11
N ARG A 70 -0.87 -16.87 27.05
CA ARG A 70 -2.22 -16.99 27.64
C ARG A 70 -3.01 -18.31 27.47
N ASN A 71 -3.55 -18.84 28.58
CA ASN A 71 -4.58 -19.90 28.62
C ASN A 71 -4.24 -21.22 27.89
N VAL A 72 -2.99 -21.68 27.94
CA VAL A 72 -2.69 -23.07 27.59
C VAL A 72 -3.21 -23.97 28.72
N ALA A 73 -4.46 -24.41 28.59
CA ALA A 73 -4.95 -25.55 29.37
C ALA A 73 -4.18 -26.79 28.88
N VAL A 74 -3.18 -27.22 29.64
CA VAL A 74 -2.58 -28.54 29.43
C VAL A 74 -3.48 -29.53 30.17
N PRO A 75 -4.19 -30.44 29.49
CA PRO A 75 -5.06 -31.39 30.18
C PRO A 75 -4.24 -32.23 31.18
N ASP A 76 -4.87 -32.67 32.26
CA ASP A 76 -4.25 -33.40 33.38
C ASP A 76 -3.48 -34.69 33.01
N PHE A 77 -3.54 -35.11 31.75
CA PHE A 77 -2.79 -36.24 31.20
C PHE A 77 -1.42 -35.82 30.65
N GLY A 78 -0.54 -35.35 31.54
CA GLY A 78 0.80 -34.84 31.22
C GLY A 78 1.82 -35.85 30.64
N SER A 79 1.47 -37.12 30.40
CA SER A 79 2.47 -38.14 30.06
C SER A 79 3.00 -38.09 28.62
N ARG A 80 2.17 -37.71 27.62
CA ARG A 80 2.59 -37.68 26.19
C ARG A 80 3.33 -36.41 25.81
N ALA A 81 2.89 -35.25 26.29
CA ALA A 81 3.57 -33.97 26.05
C ALA A 81 4.96 -33.94 26.74
N VAL A 82 5.05 -34.44 27.97
CA VAL A 82 6.33 -34.54 28.72
C VAL A 82 7.28 -35.55 28.05
N ARG A 83 6.79 -36.70 27.57
CA ARG A 83 7.59 -37.65 26.75
C ARG A 83 8.04 -37.07 25.41
N SER A 84 7.29 -36.12 24.85
CA SER A 84 7.67 -35.49 23.58
C SER A 84 8.74 -34.42 23.76
N LEU A 85 8.74 -33.75 24.92
CA LEU A 85 9.71 -32.72 25.29
C LEU A 85 11.03 -33.28 25.82
N SER A 86 11.05 -34.50 26.37
CA SER A 86 12.31 -35.23 26.65
C SER A 86 13.12 -35.55 25.38
N ILE A 87 12.58 -35.27 24.19
CA ILE A 87 13.23 -35.48 22.89
C ILE A 87 13.70 -34.14 22.27
N CYS A 88 13.39 -32.99 22.88
CA CYS A 88 13.78 -31.67 22.38
C CYS A 88 15.26 -31.37 22.69
N ARG A 89 16.18 -32.02 21.97
CA ARG A 89 17.64 -31.87 22.13
C ARG A 89 18.21 -30.49 21.77
N ASN A 90 17.41 -29.52 21.33
CA ASN A 90 17.91 -28.20 20.92
C ASN A 90 17.26 -27.03 21.65
N LEU A 91 16.37 -27.30 22.61
CA LEU A 91 15.60 -26.27 23.27
C LEU A 91 16.43 -25.62 24.37
N GLN A 92 16.76 -24.34 24.18
CA GLN A 92 17.64 -23.59 25.08
C GLN A 92 16.87 -22.57 25.93
N THR A 93 15.77 -22.02 25.42
CA THR A 93 15.05 -20.92 26.09
C THR A 93 13.53 -21.09 26.05
N PHE A 94 12.88 -20.89 27.19
CA PHE A 94 11.44 -20.76 27.34
C PHE A 94 11.06 -19.33 27.72
N VAL A 95 10.11 -18.74 27.00
CA VAL A 95 9.56 -17.43 27.33
C VAL A 95 8.11 -17.60 27.78
N VAL A 96 7.82 -17.16 28.99
CA VAL A 96 6.50 -17.17 29.63
C VAL A 96 6.11 -15.72 29.85
N ARG A 97 5.00 -15.26 29.27
CA ARG A 97 4.60 -13.83 29.38
C ARG A 97 3.50 -13.53 30.38
N ASP A 98 2.86 -14.55 30.97
CA ASP A 98 1.68 -14.37 31.82
C ASP A 98 1.63 -15.37 33.00
N LYS A 99 0.72 -15.14 33.97
CA LYS A 99 0.42 -16.08 35.07
C LYS A 99 -0.03 -17.44 34.53
N LEU A 100 0.73 -18.49 34.81
CA LEU A 100 0.39 -19.88 34.48
C LEU A 100 -0.35 -20.56 35.64
N MET A 101 -1.45 -21.25 35.33
CA MET A 101 -2.40 -21.76 36.33
C MET A 101 -2.09 -23.17 36.87
N SER A 102 -1.08 -23.91 36.37
CA SER A 102 -0.75 -25.25 36.92
C SER A 102 0.76 -25.52 37.04
N GLY A 103 1.28 -25.35 38.27
CA GLY A 103 2.70 -25.56 38.59
C GLY A 103 3.18 -27.01 38.45
N PHE A 104 2.29 -28.00 38.55
CA PHE A 104 2.65 -29.43 38.54
C PHE A 104 3.09 -29.93 37.15
N ILE A 105 2.36 -29.56 36.09
CA ILE A 105 2.65 -29.99 34.72
C ILE A 105 3.95 -29.35 34.22
N ILE A 106 4.12 -28.07 34.52
CA ILE A 106 5.35 -27.32 34.23
C ILE A 106 6.53 -27.99 34.94
N GLY A 107 6.42 -28.35 36.22
CA GLY A 107 7.49 -29.04 36.95
C GLY A 107 8.00 -30.31 36.26
N ASN A 108 7.09 -31.14 35.71
CA ASN A 108 7.48 -32.35 34.98
C ASN A 108 8.11 -32.04 33.62
N LEU A 109 7.62 -31.00 32.95
CA LEU A 109 8.16 -30.51 31.68
C LEU A 109 9.59 -29.99 31.85
N LEU A 110 9.83 -29.26 32.95
CA LEU A 110 11.15 -28.76 33.35
C LEU A 110 12.11 -29.88 33.69
N LYS A 111 11.67 -30.91 34.43
CA LYS A 111 12.50 -32.09 34.73
C LYS A 111 12.93 -32.84 33.48
N ALA A 112 12.01 -33.06 32.55
CA ALA A 112 12.33 -33.71 31.29
C ALA A 112 13.35 -32.93 30.46
N ALA A 113 13.19 -31.59 30.38
CA ALA A 113 14.08 -30.74 29.62
C ALA A 113 15.46 -30.60 30.29
N ALA A 114 15.51 -30.39 31.62
CA ALA A 114 16.74 -30.29 32.40
C ALA A 114 17.55 -31.60 32.43
N ASN A 115 16.90 -32.77 32.32
CA ASN A 115 17.60 -34.05 32.20
C ASN A 115 18.22 -34.28 30.81
N SER A 116 17.85 -33.47 29.81
CA SER A 116 18.33 -33.59 28.43
C SER A 116 19.44 -32.59 28.03
N HIS A 117 19.71 -31.56 28.86
CA HIS A 117 20.61 -30.43 28.55
C HIS A 117 21.43 -29.95 29.76
N ASN A 118 22.52 -29.22 29.51
CA ASN A 118 23.35 -28.60 30.55
C ASN A 118 22.84 -27.23 31.05
N SER A 119 21.93 -26.55 30.35
CA SER A 119 21.30 -25.32 30.87
C SER A 119 20.08 -24.89 30.04
N ILE A 120 18.96 -24.57 30.69
CA ILE A 120 17.76 -24.00 30.06
C ILE A 120 17.48 -22.62 30.65
N GLY A 121 17.29 -21.61 29.80
CA GLY A 121 16.90 -20.27 30.19
C GLY A 121 15.37 -20.10 30.23
N PHE A 122 14.85 -19.46 31.27
CA PHE A 122 13.47 -18.99 31.36
C PHE A 122 13.46 -17.49 31.32
N ILE A 123 12.53 -16.92 30.57
CA ILE A 123 12.19 -15.51 30.61
C ILE A 123 10.76 -15.44 31.15
N VAL A 124 10.57 -14.85 32.33
CA VAL A 124 9.28 -14.76 33.03
C VAL A 124 8.98 -13.29 33.37
N PRO A 125 7.71 -12.85 33.49
CA PRO A 125 7.42 -11.47 33.84
C PRO A 125 8.01 -11.15 35.21
N ALA A 126 8.48 -9.92 35.42
CA ALA A 126 9.09 -9.50 36.70
C ALA A 126 8.17 -9.80 37.89
N SER A 127 6.87 -9.56 37.73
CA SER A 127 5.83 -9.84 38.73
C SER A 127 5.68 -11.31 39.13
N ALA A 128 6.18 -12.26 38.33
CA ALA A 128 6.12 -13.69 38.59
C ALA A 128 7.48 -14.31 38.95
N SER A 129 8.56 -13.52 38.91
CA SER A 129 9.94 -13.98 39.15
C SER A 129 10.08 -14.81 40.43
N ASP A 130 9.56 -14.32 41.55
CA ASP A 130 9.78 -14.96 42.85
C ASP A 130 8.98 -16.25 43.01
N ILE A 131 7.79 -16.31 42.41
CA ILE A 131 7.00 -17.54 42.32
C ILE A 131 7.76 -18.59 41.51
N TRP A 132 8.34 -18.20 40.37
CA TRP A 132 9.10 -19.10 39.52
C TRP A 132 10.40 -19.57 40.16
N LYS A 133 11.13 -18.70 40.85
CA LYS A 133 12.30 -19.08 41.66
C LYS A 133 11.89 -20.11 42.72
N SER A 134 10.80 -19.85 43.45
CA SER A 134 10.27 -20.78 44.46
C SER A 134 9.85 -22.15 43.88
N ILE A 135 9.22 -22.18 42.70
CA ILE A 135 8.86 -23.42 42.02
C ILE A 135 10.12 -24.20 41.64
N LEU A 136 11.15 -23.53 41.12
CA LEU A 136 12.39 -24.17 40.71
C LEU A 136 13.19 -24.72 41.91
N ASP A 137 13.27 -23.96 43.00
CA ASP A 137 13.95 -24.36 44.22
C ASP A 137 13.32 -25.63 44.82
N LYS A 138 11.99 -25.75 44.78
CA LYS A 138 11.26 -26.93 45.27
C LYS A 138 11.53 -28.20 44.45
N GLN A 139 11.92 -28.09 43.18
CA GLN A 139 12.06 -29.24 42.28
C GLN A 139 13.48 -29.85 42.28
N LYS A 140 14.43 -29.28 43.04
CA LYS A 140 15.79 -29.81 43.24
C LYS A 140 16.57 -30.10 41.94
N PHE A 141 16.59 -29.15 41.01
CA PHE A 141 17.41 -29.26 39.80
C PHE A 141 18.91 -29.21 40.11
N ARG A 142 19.76 -29.75 39.23
CA ARG A 142 21.22 -29.55 39.31
C ARG A 142 21.52 -28.05 39.18
N ALA A 143 22.45 -27.53 39.98
CA ALA A 143 22.85 -26.13 39.91
C ALA A 143 23.30 -25.77 38.48
N GLY A 144 22.81 -24.64 37.95
CA GLY A 144 23.10 -24.17 36.60
C GLY A 144 22.30 -24.83 35.47
N ALA A 145 21.57 -25.91 35.74
CA ALA A 145 20.75 -26.59 34.73
C ALA A 145 19.55 -25.72 34.28
N ILE A 146 19.11 -24.78 35.12
CA ILE A 146 18.03 -23.85 34.81
C ILE A 146 18.45 -22.45 35.25
N SER A 147 18.30 -21.46 34.36
CA SER A 147 18.46 -20.04 34.68
C SER A 147 17.14 -19.32 34.46
N VAL A 148 16.71 -18.48 35.40
CA VAL A 148 15.54 -17.60 35.23
C VAL A 148 16.03 -16.18 35.04
N ARG A 149 15.59 -15.57 33.96
CA ARG A 149 15.71 -14.16 33.66
C ARG A 149 14.32 -13.55 33.73
N CYS A 150 14.24 -12.34 34.24
CA CYS A 150 12.98 -11.59 34.20
C CYS A 150 12.88 -10.94 32.83
N GLU A 151 11.70 -10.99 32.23
CA GLU A 151 11.31 -10.06 31.18
C GLU A 151 11.30 -8.69 31.86
N PHE A 152 12.16 -7.79 31.38
CA PHE A 152 12.06 -6.39 31.76
C PHE A 152 10.71 -5.90 31.20
N ASP A 153 9.83 -5.42 32.08
CA ASP A 153 8.57 -4.80 31.68
C ASP A 153 8.91 -3.49 30.94
N ASP A 154 9.14 -3.61 29.63
CA ASP A 154 9.34 -2.45 28.75
C ASP A 154 8.09 -1.54 28.74
N GLU A 155 6.90 -2.06 29.08
CA GLU A 155 5.66 -1.27 29.17
C GLU A 155 5.55 -0.40 30.44
N ALA A 156 6.28 -0.72 31.53
CA ALA A 156 6.23 0.09 32.76
C ALA A 156 7.31 1.17 32.84
N ASN A 157 8.39 1.06 32.05
CA ASN A 157 9.49 2.03 31.99
C ASN A 157 9.51 2.90 30.72
N GLU A 158 8.63 2.66 29.73
CA GLU A 158 8.44 3.54 28.57
C GLU A 158 7.87 4.93 28.92
N PHE A 159 7.30 5.12 30.13
CA PHE A 159 6.88 6.45 30.57
C PHE A 159 8.01 7.33 31.13
N ASN A 160 9.18 6.78 31.46
CA ASN A 160 10.28 7.56 32.05
C ASN A 160 11.66 7.35 31.42
N THR A 161 11.79 6.51 30.38
CA THR A 161 13.02 6.39 29.58
C THR A 161 12.81 6.51 28.07
N ALA A 162 11.68 7.11 27.64
CA ALA A 162 11.64 7.87 26.38
C ALA A 162 12.41 9.19 26.53
N SER A 163 13.69 9.12 26.92
CA SER A 163 14.65 10.18 26.60
C SER A 163 15.07 9.95 25.15
N SER A 164 14.42 10.66 24.25
CA SER A 164 15.00 11.12 22.98
C SER A 164 15.92 10.14 22.23
N ILE A 165 15.34 9.24 21.44
CA ILE A 165 15.83 9.20 20.05
C ILE A 165 15.42 10.56 19.51
N SER A 166 16.34 11.53 19.62
CA SER A 166 16.06 12.91 19.21
C SER A 166 15.59 12.88 17.76
N ASP A 167 14.67 13.77 17.38
CA ASP A 167 14.30 13.96 15.97
C ASP A 167 15.53 14.02 15.04
N ASN A 168 16.66 14.49 15.57
CA ASN A 168 17.97 14.49 14.92
C ASN A 168 18.37 13.12 14.37
N THR A 169 18.07 11.98 15.01
CA THR A 169 18.54 10.66 14.49
C THR A 169 17.80 10.22 13.23
N ILE A 170 16.52 10.59 13.09
CA ILE A 170 15.75 10.32 11.87
C ILE A 170 16.16 11.32 10.78
N ASP A 171 16.34 12.58 11.12
CA ASP A 171 16.78 13.61 10.18
C ASP A 171 18.20 13.30 9.67
N ASP A 172 19.08 12.78 10.53
CA ASP A 172 20.44 12.33 10.19
C ASP A 172 20.40 11.10 9.25
N LEU A 173 19.48 10.16 9.49
CA LEU A 173 19.29 9.00 8.62
C LEU A 173 18.74 9.43 7.25
N ILE A 174 17.74 10.32 7.22
CA ILE A 174 17.20 10.88 5.98
C ILE A 174 18.32 11.62 5.22
N ALA A 175 19.13 12.40 5.94
CA ALA A 175 20.28 13.10 5.37
C ALA A 175 21.35 12.15 4.83
N SER A 176 21.61 11.01 5.49
CA SER A 176 22.56 10.00 5.00
C SER A 176 22.10 9.33 3.71
N GLU A 177 20.78 9.26 3.47
CA GLU A 177 20.18 8.77 2.22
C GLU A 177 20.14 9.85 1.10
N GLY A 178 20.87 10.96 1.27
CA GLY A 178 20.99 12.00 0.25
C GLY A 178 19.83 13.01 0.22
N TYR A 179 19.00 13.04 1.25
CA TYR A 179 17.95 14.06 1.38
C TYR A 179 18.44 15.30 2.14
N GLN A 180 17.74 16.41 1.95
CA GLN A 180 17.93 17.65 2.71
C GLN A 180 16.59 18.26 3.08
N SER A 181 16.57 18.98 4.19
CA SER A 181 15.41 19.80 4.55
C SER A 181 15.13 20.83 3.45
N CYS A 182 13.86 20.96 3.08
CA CYS A 182 13.40 21.86 2.03
C CYS A 182 13.56 23.31 2.48
N SER A 183 14.41 24.05 1.77
CA SER A 183 14.54 25.50 1.90
C SER A 183 14.37 26.14 0.54
N ILE A 184 13.16 26.64 0.26
CA ILE A 184 12.83 27.32 -0.99
C ILE A 184 12.40 28.73 -0.67
N GLU A 185 13.09 29.70 -1.27
CA GLU A 185 12.75 31.10 -1.13
C GLU A 185 11.43 31.40 -1.87
N PRO A 186 10.50 32.16 -1.26
CA PRO A 186 9.28 32.56 -1.91
C PRO A 186 9.53 33.38 -3.18
N LEU A 187 8.95 32.97 -4.30
CA LEU A 187 8.98 33.74 -5.54
C LEU A 187 7.81 34.74 -5.61
N PRO A 188 8.01 35.93 -6.20
CA PRO A 188 6.91 36.84 -6.49
C PRO A 188 5.89 36.24 -7.46
N GLU A 189 4.60 36.51 -7.24
CA GLU A 189 3.51 36.00 -8.08
C GLU A 189 3.68 36.39 -9.57
N SER A 190 4.07 37.64 -9.83
CA SER A 190 4.33 38.14 -11.18
C SER A 190 5.43 37.36 -11.91
N PHE A 191 6.42 36.86 -11.18
CA PHE A 191 7.47 36.01 -11.73
C PHE A 191 6.91 34.63 -12.09
N ILE A 192 6.09 34.04 -11.23
CA ILE A 192 5.45 32.74 -11.45
C ILE A 192 4.56 32.80 -12.68
N VAL A 193 3.68 33.80 -12.79
CA VAL A 193 2.80 33.96 -13.97
C VAL A 193 3.60 34.09 -15.26
N LYS A 194 4.66 34.91 -15.26
CA LYS A 194 5.52 35.10 -16.44
C LYS A 194 6.26 33.81 -16.85
N ASN A 195 6.54 32.92 -15.90
CA ASN A 195 7.33 31.69 -16.11
C ASN A 195 6.56 30.42 -15.71
N LEU A 196 5.24 30.42 -15.88
CA LEU A 196 4.34 29.45 -15.24
C LEU A 196 4.73 28.00 -15.51
N GLY A 197 4.85 27.61 -16.78
CA GLY A 197 5.18 26.24 -17.18
C GLY A 197 6.54 25.78 -16.64
N ASN A 198 7.56 26.64 -16.73
CA ASN A 198 8.92 26.33 -16.26
C ASN A 198 8.99 26.25 -14.73
N THR A 199 8.27 27.15 -14.03
CA THR A 199 8.23 27.20 -12.58
C THR A 199 7.56 25.94 -12.03
N VAL A 200 6.37 25.60 -12.54
CA VAL A 200 5.64 24.38 -12.15
C VAL A 200 6.46 23.13 -12.47
N ALA A 201 7.09 23.08 -13.65
CA ALA A 201 7.95 21.95 -14.01
C ALA A 201 9.15 21.80 -13.06
N SER A 202 9.89 22.88 -12.80
CA SER A 202 11.06 22.86 -11.91
C SER A 202 10.70 22.43 -10.48
N ILE A 203 9.59 22.96 -9.95
CA ILE A 203 9.06 22.59 -8.64
C ILE A 203 8.66 21.11 -8.64
N GLY A 204 7.85 20.65 -9.61
CA GLY A 204 7.41 19.26 -9.68
C GLY A 204 8.57 18.26 -9.76
N HIS A 205 9.61 18.57 -10.54
CA HIS A 205 10.82 17.73 -10.63
C HIS A 205 11.57 17.64 -9.30
N SER A 206 11.67 18.75 -8.58
CA SER A 206 12.44 18.82 -7.33
C SER A 206 11.74 18.09 -6.17
N PHE A 207 10.41 17.97 -6.21
CA PHE A 207 9.62 17.39 -5.13
C PHE A 207 9.18 15.94 -5.36
N ALA A 208 9.16 15.44 -6.60
CA ALA A 208 8.90 14.03 -6.81
C ALA A 208 9.93 13.18 -6.04
N GLY A 209 9.44 12.25 -5.22
CA GLY A 209 10.24 11.44 -4.30
C GLY A 209 10.60 12.11 -2.96
N CYS A 210 9.97 13.23 -2.61
CA CYS A 210 10.18 13.89 -1.32
C CYS A 210 9.61 13.08 -0.15
N ILE A 211 10.18 13.31 1.04
CA ILE A 211 9.71 12.76 2.30
C ILE A 211 9.01 13.86 3.08
N ILE A 212 7.79 13.59 3.56
CA ILE A 212 7.02 14.52 4.39
C ILE A 212 6.79 13.89 5.74
N CYS A 213 7.20 14.57 6.81
CA CYS A 213 7.06 14.08 8.18
C CYS A 213 6.00 14.87 8.94
N PHE A 214 4.91 14.22 9.29
CA PHE A 214 4.03 14.62 10.40
C PHE A 214 4.41 13.77 11.62
N GLU A 215 4.03 14.21 12.82
CA GLU A 215 4.46 13.59 14.10
C GLU A 215 4.39 12.05 14.08
N GLU A 216 3.21 11.49 13.79
CA GLU A 216 2.97 10.05 13.83
C GLU A 216 2.86 9.40 12.44
N VAL A 217 2.96 10.21 11.38
CA VAL A 217 2.74 9.78 9.99
C VAL A 217 3.83 10.35 9.09
N LYS A 218 4.54 9.48 8.39
CA LYS A 218 5.54 9.88 7.40
C LYS A 218 5.11 9.43 6.02
N PHE A 219 5.48 10.20 5.00
CA PHE A 219 5.16 9.91 3.61
C PHE A 219 6.42 9.92 2.76
N LEU A 220 6.52 9.01 1.80
CA LEU A 220 7.39 9.13 0.63
C LEU A 220 6.48 9.37 -0.57
N ILE A 221 6.49 10.56 -1.14
CA ILE A 221 5.58 10.91 -2.25
C ILE A 221 6.23 10.58 -3.58
N THR A 222 5.64 9.66 -4.33
CA THR A 222 6.17 9.22 -5.63
C THR A 222 5.47 9.90 -6.79
N SER A 223 4.32 10.52 -6.58
CA SER A 223 3.61 11.26 -7.61
C SER A 223 2.84 12.47 -7.09
N PHE A 224 2.91 13.57 -7.83
CA PHE A 224 2.20 14.83 -7.54
C PHE A 224 1.40 15.32 -8.74
N ASP A 225 0.27 15.96 -8.49
CA ASP A 225 -0.38 16.88 -9.43
C ASP A 225 -0.17 18.31 -8.96
N ALA A 226 0.24 19.20 -9.86
CA ALA A 226 0.43 20.61 -9.56
C ALA A 226 -0.79 21.48 -9.91
N PHE A 227 -1.09 22.43 -9.04
CA PHE A 227 -2.15 23.43 -9.19
C PHE A 227 -1.62 24.82 -8.88
N VAL A 228 -2.08 25.83 -9.62
CA VAL A 228 -1.62 27.22 -9.43
C VAL A 228 -2.79 28.14 -9.11
N HIS A 229 -2.90 28.49 -7.84
CA HIS A 229 -3.96 29.30 -7.25
C HIS A 229 -3.71 30.80 -7.49
N ILE A 230 -3.60 31.17 -8.76
CA ILE A 230 -3.51 32.54 -9.23
C ILE A 230 -4.61 32.74 -10.26
N GLN A 231 -5.34 33.85 -10.12
CA GLN A 231 -6.42 34.20 -11.03
C GLN A 231 -5.98 34.07 -12.50
N ASN A 232 -6.74 33.32 -13.29
CA ASN A 232 -6.51 33.05 -14.71
C ASN A 232 -5.19 32.32 -15.07
N ALA A 233 -4.38 31.88 -14.10
CA ALA A 233 -3.16 31.13 -14.39
C ALA A 233 -3.42 29.63 -14.61
N ASP A 234 -4.34 29.06 -13.82
CA ASP A 234 -4.74 27.66 -13.93
C ASP A 234 -6.24 27.53 -13.71
N ASP A 235 -6.98 27.38 -14.80
CA ASP A 235 -8.43 27.26 -14.78
C ASP A 235 -8.92 26.00 -14.04
N CYS A 236 -8.06 25.00 -13.81
CA CYS A 236 -8.37 23.78 -13.07
C CYS A 236 -8.20 23.92 -11.55
N SER A 237 -7.68 25.06 -11.08
CA SER A 237 -7.55 25.38 -9.66
C SER A 237 -8.64 26.38 -9.20
N PHE A 238 -8.85 26.47 -7.89
CA PHE A 238 -9.62 27.57 -7.30
C PHE A 238 -8.68 28.70 -6.92
N ASP A 239 -9.13 29.95 -7.05
CA ASP A 239 -8.35 31.12 -6.60
C ASP A 239 -8.41 31.25 -5.07
N ASN A 240 -7.59 30.43 -4.40
CA ASN A 240 -7.47 30.37 -2.95
C ASN A 240 -5.98 30.50 -2.59
N LYS A 241 -5.54 31.75 -2.43
CA LYS A 241 -4.15 32.04 -2.04
C LYS A 241 -3.93 31.78 -0.55
N TRP A 242 -2.76 31.27 -0.19
CA TRP A 242 -2.35 31.11 1.19
C TRP A 242 -1.59 32.34 1.69
N ILE A 243 -1.93 32.78 2.90
CA ILE A 243 -1.25 33.91 3.56
C ILE A 243 0.24 33.59 3.79
N ASN A 244 0.54 32.34 4.18
CA ASN A 244 1.90 31.88 4.37
C ASN A 244 2.56 31.57 3.02
N LYS A 245 3.63 32.32 2.71
CA LYS A 245 4.41 32.14 1.48
C LYS A 245 5.55 31.13 1.61
N LYS A 246 5.89 30.72 2.84
CA LYS A 246 6.90 29.68 3.08
C LYS A 246 6.38 28.33 2.63
N THR A 247 7.29 27.43 2.24
CA THR A 247 6.92 26.07 1.88
C THR A 247 6.47 25.29 3.12
N PHE A 248 5.33 24.61 3.03
CA PHE A 248 4.82 23.71 4.06
C PHE A 248 3.99 22.59 3.45
N ALA A 249 3.90 21.47 4.14
CA ALA A 249 2.99 20.38 3.80
C ALA A 249 1.71 20.49 4.63
N LYS A 250 0.60 20.10 4.03
CA LYS A 250 -0.71 20.05 4.67
C LYS A 250 -1.33 18.67 4.47
N LEU A 251 -1.67 18.01 5.56
CA LEU A 251 -2.50 16.81 5.58
C LEU A 251 -3.94 17.27 5.80
N HIS A 252 -4.74 17.19 4.76
CA HIS A 252 -6.15 17.58 4.77
C HIS A 252 -7.04 16.41 5.18
N HIS A 253 -7.94 16.64 6.12
CA HIS A 253 -9.04 15.72 6.42
C HIS A 253 -10.33 16.26 5.80
N LYS A 254 -10.84 15.57 4.78
CA LYS A 254 -12.05 15.97 4.06
C LYS A 254 -13.17 14.97 4.30
N PHE A 255 -14.40 15.49 4.35
CA PHE A 255 -15.63 14.71 4.43
C PHE A 255 -16.53 15.07 3.25
N GLU A 256 -16.75 14.11 2.36
CA GLU A 256 -17.66 14.27 1.21
C GLU A 256 -18.61 13.07 1.15
N LYS A 257 -19.92 13.33 1.05
CA LYS A 257 -20.97 12.31 0.87
C LYS A 257 -20.88 11.16 1.87
N GLY A 258 -20.67 11.46 3.15
CA GLY A 258 -20.60 10.44 4.20
C GLY A 258 -19.26 9.70 4.28
N LYS A 259 -18.25 10.08 3.47
CA LYS A 259 -16.96 9.40 3.42
C LYS A 259 -15.84 10.35 3.82
N ASN A 260 -15.03 9.89 4.78
CA ASN A 260 -13.76 10.51 5.12
C ASN A 260 -12.70 10.16 4.08
N PHE A 261 -11.90 11.14 3.69
CA PHE A 261 -10.69 10.94 2.92
C PHE A 261 -9.61 11.93 3.36
N PHE A 262 -8.37 11.50 3.19
CA PHE A 262 -7.20 12.28 3.52
C PHE A 262 -6.44 12.62 2.25
N GLU A 263 -5.97 13.85 2.13
CA GLU A 263 -5.12 14.30 1.03
C GLU A 263 -3.87 14.96 1.60
N VAL A 264 -2.74 14.81 0.92
CA VAL A 264 -1.49 15.45 1.32
C VAL A 264 -1.07 16.41 0.22
N SER A 265 -0.84 17.66 0.59
CA SER A 265 -0.41 18.70 -0.34
C SER A 265 0.87 19.36 0.16
N VAL A 266 1.74 19.78 -0.75
CA VAL A 266 2.83 20.71 -0.46
C VAL A 266 2.46 22.07 -1.05
N ILE A 267 2.41 23.09 -0.21
CA ILE A 267 2.11 24.47 -0.62
C ILE A 267 3.43 25.23 -0.73
N LEU A 268 3.65 25.87 -1.88
CA LEU A 268 4.84 26.66 -2.19
C LEU A 268 4.45 28.06 -2.64
N HIS A 269 5.28 29.04 -2.27
CA HIS A 269 5.12 30.44 -2.68
C HIS A 269 3.75 31.06 -2.35
N GLY A 270 2.97 30.42 -1.45
CA GLY A 270 1.60 30.81 -1.10
C GLY A 270 0.56 30.64 -2.23
N CYS A 271 0.91 30.04 -3.37
CA CYS A 271 0.02 29.96 -4.54
C CYS A 271 0.23 28.74 -5.44
N VAL A 272 1.26 27.92 -5.22
CA VAL A 272 1.45 26.65 -5.94
C VAL A 272 1.17 25.51 -4.99
N GLU A 273 0.26 24.62 -5.36
CA GLU A 273 -0.04 23.38 -4.62
C GLU A 273 0.50 22.18 -5.41
N LEU A 274 1.25 21.31 -4.73
CA LEU A 274 1.56 19.96 -5.21
C LEU A 274 0.71 18.97 -4.40
N LEU A 275 -0.36 18.48 -5.00
CA LEU A 275 -1.24 17.47 -4.41
C LEU A 275 -0.64 16.08 -4.63
N ALA A 276 -0.36 15.35 -3.56
CA ALA A 276 0.13 13.98 -3.66
C ALA A 276 -0.94 13.07 -4.25
N VAL A 277 -0.59 12.38 -5.33
CA VAL A 277 -1.47 11.42 -6.01
C VAL A 277 -0.88 10.01 -6.06
N GLY A 278 0.30 9.80 -5.47
CA GLY A 278 0.88 8.47 -5.32
C GLY A 278 2.03 8.49 -4.32
N GLY A 279 2.19 7.41 -3.58
CA GLY A 279 3.29 7.31 -2.64
C GLY A 279 3.15 6.18 -1.63
N LEU A 280 4.04 6.22 -0.65
CA LEU A 280 4.06 5.33 0.52
C LEU A 280 3.74 6.13 1.77
N VAL A 281 3.11 5.49 2.75
CA VAL A 281 2.78 6.05 4.04
C VAL A 281 3.23 5.10 5.15
N ALA A 282 3.98 5.64 6.10
CA ALA A 282 4.46 4.94 7.29
C ALA A 282 3.75 5.53 8.52
N LEU A 283 2.93 4.70 9.16
CA LEU A 283 2.26 5.01 10.42
C LEU A 283 3.05 4.41 11.59
N LYS A 284 3.20 5.15 12.69
CA LYS A 284 3.87 4.65 13.90
C LYS A 284 3.27 3.30 14.34
N GLY A 285 4.12 2.29 14.48
CA GLY A 285 3.73 0.94 14.91
C GLY A 285 2.97 0.09 13.87
N LYS A 286 2.87 0.55 12.61
CA LYS A 286 2.23 -0.21 11.52
C LYS A 286 3.21 -0.45 10.35
N PRO A 287 3.00 -1.50 9.54
CA PRO A 287 3.72 -1.65 8.28
C PRO A 287 3.55 -0.44 7.36
N VAL A 288 4.53 -0.20 6.49
CA VAL A 288 4.41 0.77 5.40
C VAL A 288 3.29 0.33 4.46
N ASP A 289 2.46 1.27 4.06
CA ASP A 289 1.36 1.08 3.12
C ASP A 289 1.56 2.00 1.90
N ALA A 290 0.82 1.77 0.83
CA ALA A 290 0.94 2.48 -0.43
C ALA A 290 -0.42 3.07 -0.84
N PHE A 291 -0.40 4.12 -1.65
CA PHE A 291 -1.61 4.73 -2.19
C PHE A 291 -1.39 5.23 -3.62
N LEU A 292 -2.48 5.20 -4.41
CA LEU A 292 -2.57 5.78 -5.75
C LEU A 292 -3.90 6.54 -5.89
N GLY A 293 -3.85 7.74 -6.45
CA GLY A 293 -4.90 8.76 -6.40
C GLY A 293 -4.72 9.75 -5.24
N SER A 294 -5.50 10.84 -5.24
CA SER A 294 -5.36 11.92 -4.23
C SER A 294 -5.71 11.49 -2.80
N SER A 295 -6.54 10.44 -2.65
CA SER A 295 -6.96 9.94 -1.36
C SER A 295 -5.95 8.96 -0.76
N VAL A 296 -5.37 9.30 0.38
CA VAL A 296 -4.51 8.42 1.18
C VAL A 296 -5.37 7.42 1.98
N LYS A 297 -5.83 6.37 1.29
CA LYS A 297 -6.73 5.35 1.85
C LYS A 297 -6.23 4.67 3.15
N PRO A 298 -4.92 4.38 3.34
CA PRO A 298 -4.43 3.77 4.58
C PRO A 298 -4.72 4.57 5.86
N LEU A 299 -4.97 5.88 5.75
CA LEU A 299 -5.31 6.75 6.89
C LEU A 299 -6.78 6.68 7.32
N LYS A 300 -7.69 6.16 6.47
CA LYS A 300 -9.14 6.17 6.73
C LYS A 300 -9.56 5.51 8.04
N ASN A 301 -8.81 4.49 8.47
CA ASN A 301 -9.06 3.74 9.69
C ASN A 301 -8.01 4.01 10.78
N SER A 302 -7.20 5.06 10.61
CA SER A 302 -6.23 5.47 11.61
C SER A 302 -6.87 6.48 12.56
N SER A 303 -6.90 6.19 13.86
CA SER A 303 -7.25 7.16 14.91
C SER A 303 -6.18 8.24 15.12
N VAL A 304 -5.12 8.19 14.28
CA VAL A 304 -3.86 8.94 14.41
C VAL A 304 -4.02 10.37 13.90
N VAL A 305 -4.99 10.62 13.03
CA VAL A 305 -5.19 11.92 12.38
C VAL A 305 -6.59 12.44 12.70
N ASP A 306 -6.64 13.47 13.53
CA ASP A 306 -7.83 14.30 13.74
C ASP A 306 -7.59 15.68 13.11
N GLY A 307 -8.51 16.08 12.24
CA GLY A 307 -8.47 17.36 11.53
C GLY A 307 -7.32 17.56 10.55
N ASP A 308 -7.20 18.80 10.06
CA ASP A 308 -6.11 19.25 9.19
C ASP A 308 -4.82 19.43 9.99
N ARG A 309 -3.68 18.95 9.44
CA ARG A 309 -2.35 19.13 10.05
C ARG A 309 -1.39 19.82 9.11
N LEU A 310 -0.47 20.61 9.66
CA LEU A 310 0.60 21.28 8.92
C LEU A 310 1.96 20.72 9.34
N SER A 311 2.91 20.69 8.41
CA SER A 311 4.31 20.36 8.71
C SER A 311 5.26 21.18 7.85
N SER A 312 6.34 21.66 8.45
CA SER A 312 7.49 22.23 7.74
C SER A 312 8.58 21.19 7.49
N LYS A 313 8.46 19.97 8.05
CA LYS A 313 9.44 18.89 7.88
C LYS A 313 9.22 18.19 6.54
N ILE A 314 9.72 18.82 5.49
CA ILE A 314 9.74 18.29 4.13
C ILE A 314 11.21 18.09 3.75
N PHE A 315 11.54 16.92 3.20
CA PHE A 315 12.87 16.59 2.75
C PHE A 315 12.86 16.27 1.27
N ILE A 316 13.74 16.92 0.51
CA ILE A 316 13.91 16.72 -0.94
C ILE A 316 15.25 16.06 -1.21
N ASN A 317 15.34 15.30 -2.31
CA ASN A 317 16.59 14.64 -2.68
C ASN A 317 17.61 15.68 -3.22
N LYS A 318 18.83 15.69 -2.67
CA LYS A 318 19.89 16.65 -3.03
C LYS A 318 20.35 16.51 -4.48
N HIS A 319 20.32 15.30 -5.01
CA HIS A 319 20.86 14.99 -6.34
C HIS A 319 19.81 15.15 -7.45
N GLY A 320 18.57 15.49 -7.08
CA GLY A 320 17.43 15.40 -7.97
C GLY A 320 17.07 13.95 -8.29
N GLN A 321 15.90 13.76 -8.88
CA GLN A 321 15.45 12.46 -9.36
C GLN A 321 14.93 12.59 -10.78
N GLN A 322 14.99 11.50 -11.53
CA GLN A 322 14.35 11.46 -12.84
C GLN A 322 12.83 11.40 -12.66
N VAL A 323 12.12 12.21 -13.43
CA VAL A 323 10.68 12.39 -13.31
C VAL A 323 10.03 12.29 -14.67
N ILE A 324 8.96 11.50 -14.73
CA ILE A 324 8.06 11.42 -15.89
C ILE A 324 6.92 12.39 -15.68
N ARG A 325 6.56 13.13 -16.73
CA ARG A 325 5.44 14.08 -16.70
C ARG A 325 4.25 13.53 -17.47
N SER A 326 3.05 13.73 -16.94
CA SER A 326 1.79 13.38 -17.60
C SER A 326 0.70 14.42 -17.29
N GLU A 327 -0.48 14.29 -17.91
CA GLU A 327 -1.65 15.12 -17.57
C GLU A 327 -2.17 14.82 -16.15
N ARG A 328 -2.85 15.80 -15.55
CA ARG A 328 -3.33 15.72 -14.15
C ARG A 328 -4.51 14.76 -13.98
N LEU A 329 -4.66 14.24 -12.76
CA LEU A 329 -5.84 13.49 -12.32
C LEU A 329 -6.95 14.44 -11.88
N LEU A 330 -7.80 14.80 -12.83
CA LEU A 330 -8.88 15.76 -12.63
C LEU A 330 -10.25 15.08 -12.70
N ARG A 331 -11.28 15.83 -12.28
CA ARG A 331 -12.68 15.52 -12.62
C ARG A 331 -13.25 16.50 -13.65
N GLN A 332 -12.43 17.42 -14.14
CA GLN A 332 -12.84 18.59 -14.92
C GLN A 332 -12.15 18.64 -16.29
N TYR A 333 -12.11 17.51 -17.00
CA TYR A 333 -11.49 17.36 -18.33
C TYR A 333 -12.18 18.14 -19.48
N TYR A 334 -13.07 19.07 -19.14
CA TYR A 334 -13.65 20.04 -20.06
C TYR A 334 -12.96 21.42 -19.96
N LYS A 335 -12.02 21.58 -19.02
CA LYS A 335 -11.22 22.79 -18.81
C LYS A 335 -9.97 22.78 -19.66
N GLU A 336 -9.44 23.94 -19.99
CA GLU A 336 -8.32 24.08 -20.92
C GLU A 336 -7.01 23.61 -20.30
N GLY A 337 -6.77 23.94 -19.03
CA GLY A 337 -5.56 23.53 -18.31
C GLY A 337 -5.48 22.03 -18.01
N CYS A 338 -6.50 21.23 -18.36
CA CYS A 338 -6.51 19.80 -18.04
C CYS A 338 -5.46 18.99 -18.80
N CYS A 339 -5.03 19.47 -19.98
CA CYS A 339 -4.00 18.84 -20.81
C CYS A 339 -2.57 19.24 -20.42
N ASN A 340 -2.39 20.14 -19.44
CA ASN A 340 -1.06 20.51 -18.98
C ASN A 340 -0.35 19.29 -18.37
N LEU A 341 0.91 19.07 -18.77
CA LEU A 341 1.77 18.01 -18.26
C LEU A 341 2.30 18.36 -16.85
N TRP A 342 1.39 18.50 -15.91
CA TRP A 342 1.61 18.96 -14.54
C TRP A 342 1.35 17.87 -13.50
N SER A 343 1.23 16.61 -13.95
CA SER A 343 1.48 15.46 -13.08
C SER A 343 2.95 15.07 -13.18
N PHE A 344 3.57 14.74 -12.05
CA PHE A 344 4.99 14.43 -11.92
C PHE A 344 5.13 13.10 -11.20
N HIS A 345 5.77 12.13 -11.84
CA HIS A 345 5.96 10.77 -11.31
C HIS A 345 7.44 10.46 -11.19
N LEU A 346 7.86 9.96 -10.03
CA LEU A 346 9.20 9.41 -9.85
C LEU A 346 9.41 8.27 -10.86
N GLN A 347 10.44 8.40 -11.71
CA GLN A 347 10.63 7.48 -12.83
C GLN A 347 10.82 6.03 -12.35
N ALA A 348 11.60 5.81 -11.28
CA ALA A 348 11.83 4.48 -10.73
C ALA A 348 10.54 3.74 -10.36
N THR A 349 9.51 4.44 -9.84
CA THR A 349 8.21 3.82 -9.53
C THR A 349 7.29 3.77 -10.74
N HIS A 350 7.38 4.76 -11.63
CA HIS A 350 6.62 4.78 -12.87
C HIS A 350 6.96 3.57 -13.76
N ASP A 351 8.25 3.28 -13.93
CA ASP A 351 8.75 2.16 -14.75
C ASP A 351 8.31 0.78 -14.20
N MET A 352 7.98 0.71 -12.91
CA MET A 352 7.41 -0.48 -12.28
C MET A 352 5.87 -0.60 -12.44
N GLY A 353 5.23 0.39 -13.07
CA GLY A 353 3.77 0.49 -13.17
C GLY A 353 3.11 0.99 -11.88
N PHE A 354 3.85 1.66 -10.99
CA PHE A 354 3.32 2.25 -9.77
C PHE A 354 3.13 3.76 -9.94
N PHE A 355 2.08 4.13 -10.68
CA PHE A 355 1.62 5.49 -10.85
C PHE A 355 0.11 5.47 -11.10
N PRO A 356 -0.62 6.58 -10.88
CA PRO A 356 -2.06 6.58 -11.08
C PRO A 356 -2.42 6.46 -12.56
N ILE A 357 -3.47 5.69 -12.88
CA ILE A 357 -4.00 5.62 -14.23
C ILE A 357 -4.58 6.99 -14.65
N ASN A 358 -4.03 7.56 -15.71
CA ASN A 358 -4.46 8.84 -16.26
C ASN A 358 -5.77 8.68 -17.06
N PRO A 359 -6.86 9.38 -16.70
CA PRO A 359 -8.15 9.26 -17.37
C PRO A 359 -8.19 9.70 -18.85
N LEU A 360 -7.24 10.51 -19.32
CA LEU A 360 -7.14 10.91 -20.73
C LEU A 360 -6.47 9.83 -21.57
N ASN A 361 -5.55 9.07 -20.98
CA ASN A 361 -4.72 8.08 -21.65
C ASN A 361 -4.68 6.77 -20.84
N ALA A 362 -5.83 6.19 -20.52
CA ALA A 362 -5.91 5.04 -19.62
C ALA A 362 -5.13 3.83 -20.14
N ASP A 363 -5.08 3.65 -21.46
CA ASP A 363 -4.39 2.54 -22.13
C ASP A 363 -2.85 2.59 -21.98
N ASN A 364 -2.29 3.75 -21.61
CA ASN A 364 -0.85 3.86 -21.38
C ASN A 364 -0.41 3.19 -20.07
N HIS A 365 -1.36 2.86 -19.19
CA HIS A 365 -1.04 2.19 -17.94
C HIS A 365 -1.02 0.66 -18.12
N PRO A 366 0.05 -0.06 -17.70
CA PRO A 366 0.21 -1.49 -17.96
C PRO A 366 -0.86 -2.39 -17.33
N SER A 367 -1.60 -1.88 -16.34
CA SER A 367 -2.70 -2.61 -15.69
C SER A 367 -4.04 -2.50 -16.42
N VAL A 368 -4.14 -1.66 -17.45
CA VAL A 368 -5.39 -1.42 -18.18
C VAL A 368 -5.40 -2.27 -19.45
N ASN A 369 -6.29 -3.26 -19.48
CA ASN A 369 -6.53 -4.11 -20.65
C ASN A 369 -8.04 -4.19 -20.94
N SER A 370 -8.72 -3.04 -20.91
CA SER A 370 -10.18 -2.98 -21.03
C SER A 370 -10.57 -2.05 -22.16
N ILE A 371 -11.08 -2.60 -23.26
CA ILE A 371 -11.58 -1.83 -24.40
C ILE A 371 -12.67 -0.82 -23.99
N ALA A 372 -13.45 -1.21 -22.99
CA ALA A 372 -14.43 -0.40 -22.31
C ALA A 372 -13.81 0.89 -21.72
N LEU A 373 -12.66 0.79 -21.05
CA LEU A 373 -11.95 1.94 -20.51
C LEU A 373 -11.26 2.74 -21.62
N SER A 374 -10.70 2.07 -22.62
CA SER A 374 -10.11 2.72 -23.81
C SER A 374 -11.12 3.64 -24.51
N LEU A 375 -12.35 3.13 -24.74
CA LEU A 375 -13.44 3.90 -25.35
C LEU A 375 -13.80 5.14 -24.53
N GLN A 376 -13.94 4.98 -23.21
CA GLN A 376 -14.27 6.09 -22.32
C GLN A 376 -13.12 7.10 -22.20
N SER A 377 -11.87 6.64 -22.19
CA SER A 377 -10.66 7.46 -22.21
C SER A 377 -10.61 8.30 -23.48
N PHE A 378 -10.84 7.69 -24.64
CA PHE A 378 -10.87 8.36 -25.94
C PHE A 378 -11.88 9.51 -25.94
N ILE A 379 -13.12 9.26 -25.51
CA ILE A 379 -14.17 10.29 -25.43
C ILE A 379 -13.69 11.49 -24.61
N ILE A 380 -13.18 11.23 -23.39
CA ILE A 380 -12.73 12.32 -22.50
C ILE A 380 -11.53 13.05 -23.08
N ASN A 381 -10.58 12.33 -23.69
CA ASN A 381 -9.42 12.93 -24.36
C ASN A 381 -9.84 13.84 -25.52
N SER A 382 -10.84 13.45 -26.31
CA SER A 382 -11.35 14.29 -27.39
C SER A 382 -11.92 15.61 -26.88
N PHE A 383 -12.67 15.58 -25.77
CA PHE A 383 -13.17 16.80 -25.13
C PHE A 383 -12.06 17.64 -24.50
N ALA A 384 -11.10 17.01 -23.84
CA ALA A 384 -9.97 17.68 -23.19
C ALA A 384 -9.09 18.43 -24.20
N ARG A 385 -8.78 17.78 -25.33
CA ARG A 385 -7.94 18.34 -26.40
C ARG A 385 -8.73 19.16 -27.42
N ARG A 386 -10.05 19.20 -27.30
CA ARG A 386 -10.98 19.85 -28.25
C ARG A 386 -10.79 19.38 -29.70
N GLN A 387 -10.40 18.12 -29.88
CA GLN A 387 -10.13 17.54 -31.19
C GLN A 387 -10.40 16.03 -31.19
N VAL A 388 -10.73 15.48 -32.35
CA VAL A 388 -10.84 14.03 -32.56
C VAL A 388 -9.60 13.56 -33.31
N ASP A 389 -8.77 12.75 -32.68
CA ASP A 389 -7.66 12.08 -33.37
C ASP A 389 -8.22 10.92 -34.20
N ARG A 390 -8.14 11.05 -35.53
CA ARG A 390 -8.70 10.06 -36.46
C ARG A 390 -7.92 8.75 -36.43
N SER A 391 -6.61 8.79 -36.20
CA SER A 391 -5.78 7.58 -36.13
C SER A 391 -6.16 6.77 -34.88
N ASP A 392 -6.32 7.45 -33.74
CA ASP A 392 -6.76 6.81 -32.51
C ASP A 392 -8.20 6.28 -32.61
N LEU A 393 -9.09 7.01 -33.29
CA LEU A 393 -10.46 6.59 -33.53
C LEU A 393 -10.53 5.31 -34.37
N GLU A 394 -9.76 5.24 -35.45
CA GLU A 394 -9.67 4.06 -36.32
C GLU A 394 -9.07 2.85 -35.58
N ALA A 395 -7.98 3.07 -34.83
CA ALA A 395 -7.38 2.02 -34.00
C ALA A 395 -8.36 1.50 -32.93
N LEU A 396 -9.13 2.41 -32.33
CA LEU A 396 -10.16 2.06 -31.34
C LEU A 396 -11.31 1.27 -31.98
N LEU A 397 -11.75 1.64 -33.18
CA LEU A 397 -12.79 0.93 -33.93
C LEU A 397 -12.37 -0.53 -34.21
N LEU A 398 -11.14 -0.73 -34.69
CA LEU A 398 -10.59 -2.07 -34.94
C LEU A 398 -10.57 -2.90 -33.66
N ARG A 399 -10.03 -2.34 -32.55
CA ARG A 399 -9.97 -3.03 -31.26
C ARG A 399 -11.36 -3.37 -30.70
N VAL A 400 -12.36 -2.53 -30.92
CA VAL A 400 -13.75 -2.81 -30.54
C VAL A 400 -14.31 -3.95 -31.37
N GLY A 401 -14.09 -3.94 -32.69
CA GLY A 401 -14.50 -5.00 -33.61
C GLY A 401 -13.89 -6.37 -33.25
N ASP A 402 -12.62 -6.38 -32.88
CA ASP A 402 -11.89 -7.61 -32.49
C ASP A 402 -12.25 -8.11 -31.07
N SER A 403 -12.91 -7.29 -30.25
CA SER A 403 -13.20 -7.63 -28.87
C SER A 403 -14.46 -8.49 -28.75
N ALA A 404 -14.29 -9.81 -28.82
CA ALA A 404 -15.39 -10.77 -28.63
C ALA A 404 -16.19 -10.51 -27.33
N ASP A 405 -15.52 -10.14 -26.23
CA ASP A 405 -16.19 -9.86 -24.95
C ASP A 405 -17.06 -8.60 -24.98
N PHE A 406 -16.62 -7.56 -25.70
CA PHE A 406 -17.40 -6.33 -25.85
C PHE A 406 -18.59 -6.54 -26.80
N MET A 407 -18.33 -7.21 -27.93
CA MET A 407 -19.30 -7.49 -28.98
C MET A 407 -20.39 -8.47 -28.50
N LYS A 408 -20.02 -9.61 -27.90
CA LYS A 408 -20.98 -10.63 -27.42
C LYS A 408 -21.91 -10.12 -26.31
N ARG A 409 -21.46 -9.16 -25.51
CA ARG A 409 -22.28 -8.59 -24.42
C ARG A 409 -23.30 -7.55 -24.91
N SER A 410 -23.15 -7.04 -26.13
CA SER A 410 -23.87 -5.84 -26.57
C SER A 410 -24.56 -5.96 -27.93
N LEU A 411 -24.21 -6.98 -28.73
CA LEU A 411 -24.68 -7.16 -30.10
C LEU A 411 -25.26 -8.57 -30.32
N LYS A 412 -26.45 -8.64 -30.90
CA LYS A 412 -27.04 -9.86 -31.45
C LYS A 412 -26.90 -9.87 -32.97
N LEU A 413 -25.67 -9.93 -33.49
CA LEU A 413 -25.45 -10.05 -34.93
C LEU A 413 -24.40 -11.12 -35.23
N ASP A 414 -24.79 -12.07 -36.07
CA ASP A 414 -23.90 -13.08 -36.65
C ASP A 414 -23.08 -12.50 -37.84
N GLU A 415 -23.40 -11.30 -38.34
CA GLU A 415 -22.77 -10.69 -39.53
C GLU A 415 -22.57 -9.17 -39.41
N PHE A 416 -21.80 -8.73 -38.42
CA PHE A 416 -21.41 -7.31 -38.31
C PHE A 416 -20.10 -7.02 -39.04
N ASN A 417 -20.10 -6.09 -40.00
CA ASN A 417 -18.94 -5.77 -40.84
C ASN A 417 -18.00 -4.68 -40.26
N GLY A 418 -18.32 -4.08 -39.11
CA GLY A 418 -17.33 -3.32 -38.34
C GLY A 418 -16.87 -1.97 -38.87
N ALA A 419 -17.50 -1.43 -39.92
CA ALA A 419 -16.87 -0.34 -40.67
C ALA A 419 -16.89 1.05 -39.99
N THR A 420 -17.82 1.32 -39.07
CA THR A 420 -17.95 2.62 -38.38
C THR A 420 -18.57 2.46 -36.99
N PHE A 421 -18.37 3.45 -36.10
CA PHE A 421 -19.11 3.50 -34.82
C PHE A 421 -20.61 3.72 -35.03
N GLY A 422 -21.00 4.37 -36.13
CA GLY A 422 -22.38 4.42 -36.60
C GLY A 422 -23.03 3.04 -36.73
N ALA A 423 -22.35 2.12 -37.43
CA ALA A 423 -22.84 0.76 -37.62
C ALA A 423 -22.88 -0.02 -36.28
N ILE A 424 -21.88 0.16 -35.41
CA ILE A 424 -21.89 -0.46 -34.07
C ILE A 424 -23.11 0.02 -33.27
N TYR A 425 -23.37 1.33 -33.27
CA TYR A 425 -24.50 1.90 -32.53
C TYR A 425 -25.85 1.31 -32.96
N ASP A 426 -26.07 1.22 -34.28
CA ASP A 426 -27.33 0.73 -34.84
C ASP A 426 -27.52 -0.78 -34.56
N ALA A 427 -26.42 -1.51 -34.39
CA ALA A 427 -26.42 -2.91 -34.03
C ALA A 427 -26.69 -3.18 -32.52
N ILE A 428 -26.45 -2.21 -31.63
CA ILE A 428 -26.71 -2.37 -30.19
C ILE A 428 -28.21 -2.27 -29.91
N THR A 429 -28.84 -3.41 -29.66
CA THR A 429 -30.28 -3.49 -29.36
C THR A 429 -30.61 -3.08 -27.93
N GLU A 430 -29.69 -3.28 -26.99
CA GLU A 430 -29.93 -3.02 -25.58
C GLU A 430 -29.61 -1.56 -25.20
N GLU A 431 -30.58 -0.88 -24.60
CA GLU A 431 -30.34 0.42 -23.98
C GLU A 431 -29.42 0.29 -22.78
N GLY A 432 -28.51 1.24 -22.59
CA GLY A 432 -27.62 1.21 -21.43
C GLY A 432 -26.36 2.06 -21.56
N LYS A 433 -25.41 1.82 -20.66
CA LYS A 433 -24.14 2.54 -20.62
C LYS A 433 -23.40 2.46 -21.95
N TRP A 434 -23.29 1.26 -22.53
CA TRP A 434 -22.45 1.03 -23.71
C TRP A 434 -23.03 1.64 -24.98
N LYS A 435 -24.33 1.50 -25.19
CA LYS A 435 -25.03 2.19 -26.27
C LYS A 435 -24.81 3.70 -26.22
N GLU A 436 -24.86 4.30 -25.03
CA GLU A 436 -24.56 5.73 -24.85
C GLU A 436 -23.09 6.07 -25.14
N MET A 437 -22.12 5.27 -24.68
CA MET A 437 -20.70 5.55 -25.00
C MET A 437 -20.44 5.46 -26.50
N VAL A 438 -20.97 4.43 -27.16
CA VAL A 438 -20.85 4.26 -28.62
C VAL A 438 -21.57 5.38 -29.35
N LYS A 439 -22.73 5.86 -28.86
CA LYS A 439 -23.42 7.03 -29.40
C LYS A 439 -22.53 8.27 -29.40
N ILE A 440 -21.85 8.55 -28.28
CA ILE A 440 -20.96 9.71 -28.20
C ILE A 440 -19.83 9.58 -29.22
N VAL A 441 -19.23 8.41 -29.36
CA VAL A 441 -18.16 8.19 -30.35
C VAL A 441 -18.68 8.27 -31.78
N LYS A 442 -19.86 7.74 -32.09
CA LYS A 442 -20.55 7.95 -33.38
C LYS A 442 -20.71 9.43 -33.70
N MET A 443 -21.16 10.22 -32.73
CA MET A 443 -21.33 11.66 -32.92
C MET A 443 -19.99 12.39 -33.10
N LEU A 444 -18.93 11.97 -32.40
CA LEU A 444 -17.56 12.49 -32.61
C LEU A 444 -17.02 12.10 -34.00
N GLU A 445 -17.23 10.85 -34.42
CA GLU A 445 -16.85 10.31 -35.73
C GLU A 445 -17.49 11.13 -36.86
N ALA A 446 -18.79 11.42 -36.75
CA ALA A 446 -19.57 12.18 -37.72
C ALA A 446 -19.35 13.71 -37.64
N GLY A 447 -18.66 14.22 -36.61
CA GLY A 447 -18.49 15.67 -36.40
C GLY A 447 -19.78 16.38 -35.94
N GLU A 448 -20.73 15.65 -35.36
CA GLU A 448 -22.00 16.18 -34.83
C GLU A 448 -21.83 16.90 -33.49
N ILE A 449 -20.73 16.63 -32.77
CA ILE A 449 -20.37 17.32 -31.52
C ILE A 449 -19.40 18.44 -31.86
N SER A 450 -19.79 19.68 -31.57
CA SER A 450 -18.84 20.79 -31.59
C SER A 450 -17.95 20.76 -30.35
N LEU A 451 -16.64 20.67 -30.56
CA LEU A 451 -15.61 20.74 -29.53
C LEU A 451 -15.08 22.18 -29.33
N GLY A 452 -15.85 23.17 -29.75
CA GLY A 452 -15.48 24.58 -29.69
C GLY A 452 -15.39 25.15 -28.26
N SER A 453 -15.12 26.46 -28.21
CA SER A 453 -14.80 27.21 -26.99
C SER A 453 -15.86 28.25 -26.64
N SER A 454 -17.00 28.27 -27.35
CA SER A 454 -18.11 29.13 -26.94
C SER A 454 -18.67 28.68 -25.59
N LYS A 455 -19.35 29.58 -24.88
CA LYS A 455 -19.92 29.29 -23.57
C LYS A 455 -20.92 28.13 -23.63
N GLU A 456 -21.74 28.10 -24.67
CA GLU A 456 -22.74 27.07 -24.92
C GLU A 456 -22.08 25.70 -25.16
N GLU A 457 -21.03 25.65 -25.98
CA GLU A 457 -20.25 24.45 -26.24
C GLU A 457 -19.53 23.95 -24.99
N ILE A 458 -18.90 24.83 -24.20
CA ILE A 458 -18.25 24.46 -22.94
C ILE A 458 -19.25 23.81 -21.97
N VAL A 459 -20.47 24.35 -21.88
CA VAL A 459 -21.53 23.78 -21.04
C VAL A 459 -21.97 22.41 -21.56
N ALA A 460 -22.11 22.24 -22.88
CA ALA A 460 -22.45 20.96 -23.49
C ALA A 460 -21.34 19.91 -23.27
N ASN A 461 -20.09 20.27 -23.54
CA ASN A 461 -18.90 19.44 -23.37
C ASN A 461 -18.73 19.01 -21.91
N LYS A 462 -18.93 19.93 -20.96
CA LYS A 462 -18.96 19.62 -19.53
C LYS A 462 -20.00 18.55 -19.20
N ARG A 463 -21.23 18.66 -19.71
CA ARG A 463 -22.27 17.65 -19.46
C ARG A 463 -21.85 16.28 -20.00
N MET A 464 -21.23 16.23 -21.18
CA MET A 464 -20.80 14.99 -21.80
C MET A 464 -19.65 14.33 -21.02
N VAL A 465 -18.60 15.08 -20.67
CA VAL A 465 -17.49 14.57 -19.85
C VAL A 465 -17.99 14.04 -18.50
N LEU A 466 -18.88 14.78 -17.84
CA LEU A 466 -19.46 14.35 -16.58
C LEU A 466 -20.36 13.11 -16.74
N SER A 467 -21.04 12.94 -17.87
CA SER A 467 -21.87 11.76 -18.13
C SER A 467 -21.00 10.50 -18.24
N VAL A 468 -19.86 10.57 -18.93
CA VAL A 468 -18.89 9.47 -19.02
C VAL A 468 -18.34 9.11 -17.63
N GLY A 469 -17.93 10.13 -16.86
CA GLY A 469 -17.43 9.97 -15.49
C GLY A 469 -18.46 9.33 -14.54
N ASN A 470 -19.69 9.84 -14.55
CA ASN A 470 -20.79 9.38 -13.68
C ASN A 470 -21.29 7.97 -14.04
N ARG A 471 -21.10 7.53 -15.28
CA ARG A 471 -21.35 6.13 -15.71
C ARG A 471 -20.22 5.18 -15.27
N GLY A 472 -19.50 5.51 -14.20
CA GLY A 472 -18.57 4.63 -13.51
C GLY A 472 -17.14 4.60 -14.05
N TYR A 473 -16.78 5.44 -15.04
CA TYR A 473 -15.41 5.46 -15.58
C TYR A 473 -14.37 5.77 -14.51
N LEU A 474 -14.52 6.91 -13.81
CA LEU A 474 -13.59 7.34 -12.77
C LEU A 474 -13.54 6.35 -11.58
N LYS A 475 -14.66 5.69 -11.29
CA LYS A 475 -14.71 4.63 -10.27
C LYS A 475 -13.87 3.42 -10.70
N ALA A 476 -14.03 2.96 -11.95
CA ALA A 476 -13.28 1.82 -12.47
C ALA A 476 -11.77 2.08 -12.47
N LEU A 477 -11.34 3.30 -12.84
CA LEU A 477 -9.93 3.70 -12.74
C LEU A 477 -9.44 3.69 -11.28
N SER A 478 -10.25 4.20 -10.34
CA SER A 478 -9.88 4.16 -8.92
C SER A 478 -9.79 2.74 -8.37
N ASP A 479 -10.68 1.83 -8.78
CA ASP A 479 -10.66 0.42 -8.36
C ASP A 479 -9.41 -0.29 -8.93
N LEU A 480 -9.00 0.04 -10.16
CA LEU A 480 -7.76 -0.48 -10.75
C LEU A 480 -6.51 0.05 -10.03
N ASN A 481 -6.49 1.33 -9.66
CA ASN A 481 -5.42 1.89 -8.83
C ASN A 481 -5.28 1.15 -7.49
N ASP A 482 -6.41 0.79 -6.84
CA ASP A 482 -6.38 0.00 -5.61
C ASP A 482 -5.78 -1.39 -5.84
N LYS A 483 -6.14 -2.05 -6.95
CA LYS A 483 -5.54 -3.32 -7.33
C LYS A 483 -4.03 -3.20 -7.57
N ASN A 484 -3.58 -2.12 -8.20
CA ASN A 484 -2.16 -1.86 -8.45
C ASN A 484 -1.38 -1.64 -7.15
N VAL A 485 -1.98 -0.97 -6.16
CA VAL A 485 -1.42 -0.84 -4.80
C VAL A 485 -1.20 -2.22 -4.17
N GLU A 486 -2.18 -3.11 -4.24
CA GLU A 486 -2.04 -4.47 -3.67
C GLU A 486 -0.97 -5.31 -4.39
N ILE A 487 -0.87 -5.17 -5.73
CA ILE A 487 0.21 -5.82 -6.50
C ILE A 487 1.58 -5.27 -6.07
N ALA A 488 1.72 -3.95 -5.92
CA ALA A 488 2.98 -3.34 -5.50
C ALA A 488 3.41 -3.83 -4.10
N LYS A 489 2.47 -3.90 -3.15
CA LYS A 489 2.72 -4.48 -1.81
C LYS A 489 3.22 -5.92 -1.88
N SER A 490 2.63 -6.74 -2.74
CA SER A 490 3.05 -8.13 -2.91
C SER A 490 4.50 -8.25 -3.39
N ARG A 491 4.97 -7.30 -4.21
CA ARG A 491 6.36 -7.26 -4.71
C ARG A 491 7.34 -6.73 -3.67
N MET A 492 6.92 -5.79 -2.82
CA MET A 492 7.78 -5.22 -1.76
C MET A 492 8.01 -6.17 -0.57
N SER A 493 7.22 -7.24 -0.47
CA SER A 493 7.31 -8.23 0.62
C SER A 493 8.10 -9.50 0.26
N MET A 494 8.53 -9.62 -0.99
CA MET A 494 9.49 -10.63 -1.47
C MET A 494 10.91 -10.10 -1.28
#